data_AF-A0A0B6XXW3-F1
#
_entry.id   AF-A0A0B6XXW3-F1
#
_cell.length_a   1.000
_cell.length_b   1.000
_cell.length_c   1.000
_cell.angle_alpha   90.00
_cell.angle_beta   90.00
_cell.angle_gamma   90.00
#
_symmetry.space_group_name_H-M   'P 1'
#
loop_
_entity.id
_entity.type
_entity.pdbx_description
1 polymer ?
#
loop_
_entity_poly.entity_id
_entity_poly.type
_entity_poly.pdbx_seq_one_letter_code
_entity_poly.pdbx_strand_id
1 'polypeptide(L)'
;IAFSALFALIVAGIAFTFRKKSGKLVLLSDPEVKHTLKLVGRKEISHDTRIFSFGLPEEHTLGLPAGQHVTMVADIDGKKVIRPYTPVSSSEEKGVVNFVIKVYFKDVHPR
;
A
#
# COMPACT_ATOMS: atom_id res chain seq x y z
N ILE A 1 30.78 -43.16 5.45
CA ILE A 1 30.57 -42.30 4.27
C ILE A 1 29.13 -42.39 3.74
N ALA A 2 28.52 -43.58 3.61
CA ALA A 2 27.13 -43.72 3.13
C ALA A 2 26.06 -43.15 4.10
N PHE A 3 26.18 -43.40 5.40
CA PHE A 3 25.21 -42.92 6.40
C PHE A 3 25.16 -41.39 6.54
N SER A 4 26.29 -40.70 6.38
CA SER A 4 26.36 -39.23 6.41
C SER A 4 25.70 -38.59 5.17
N ALA A 5 25.79 -39.25 4.00
CA ALA A 5 25.16 -38.77 2.78
C ALA A 5 23.63 -38.88 2.85
N LEU A 6 23.10 -39.97 3.43
CA LEU A 6 21.67 -40.15 3.61
C LEU A 6 21.08 -39.13 4.62
N PHE A 7 21.78 -38.89 5.72
CA PHE A 7 21.37 -37.88 6.70
C PHE A 7 21.34 -36.47 6.09
N ALA A 8 22.35 -36.11 5.28
CA ALA A 8 22.39 -34.83 4.59
C ALA A 8 21.23 -34.65 3.59
N LEU A 9 20.82 -35.71 2.87
CA LEU A 9 19.68 -35.67 1.95
C LEU A 9 18.34 -35.51 2.67
N ILE A 10 18.18 -36.16 3.83
CA ILE A 10 16.96 -36.00 4.66
C ILE A 10 16.89 -34.58 5.23
N VAL A 11 17.99 -34.05 5.77
CA VAL A 11 18.04 -32.67 6.27
C VAL A 11 17.81 -31.65 5.16
N ALA A 12 18.40 -31.85 3.98
CA ALA A 12 18.18 -31.00 2.82
C ALA A 12 16.73 -31.08 2.32
N GLY A 13 16.12 -32.27 2.31
CA GLY A 13 14.71 -32.48 1.95
C GLY A 13 13.76 -31.78 2.92
N ILE A 14 14.00 -31.90 4.23
CA ILE A 14 13.24 -31.22 5.28
C ILE A 14 13.45 -29.69 5.19
N ALA A 15 14.68 -29.21 5.01
CA ALA A 15 14.96 -27.79 4.84
C ALA A 15 14.31 -27.21 3.57
N PHE A 16 14.22 -28.02 2.50
CA PHE A 16 13.56 -27.64 1.25
C PHE A 16 12.04 -27.53 1.42
N THR A 17 11.41 -28.39 2.22
CA THR A 17 9.97 -28.28 2.53
C THR A 17 9.66 -27.12 3.47
N PHE A 18 10.61 -26.70 4.32
CA PHE A 18 10.48 -25.49 5.15
C PHE A 18 10.74 -24.18 4.39
N ARG A 19 10.99 -24.20 3.08
CA ARG A 19 11.07 -22.98 2.27
C ARG A 19 9.69 -22.35 2.12
N LYS A 20 9.27 -21.62 3.15
CA LYS A 20 8.03 -20.85 3.23
C LYS A 20 7.99 -19.89 2.03
N LYS A 21 7.08 -20.14 1.07
CA LYS A 21 6.77 -19.16 0.03
C LYS A 21 6.18 -17.94 0.73
N SER A 22 6.97 -16.89 0.89
CA SER A 22 6.47 -15.57 1.27
C SER A 22 5.55 -15.10 0.13
N GLY A 23 4.23 -15.20 0.34
CA GLY A 23 3.24 -14.66 -0.59
C GLY A 23 3.38 -13.14 -0.67
N LYS A 24 3.08 -12.56 -1.83
CA LYS A 24 3.04 -11.10 -1.99
C LYS A 24 1.96 -10.56 -1.05
N LEU A 25 2.38 -9.77 -0.07
CA LEU A 25 1.48 -9.13 0.89
C LEU A 25 0.80 -7.94 0.18
N VAL A 26 -0.51 -8.09 -0.03
CA VAL A 26 -1.34 -7.11 -0.75
C VAL A 26 -2.35 -6.53 0.23
N LEU A 27 -2.31 -5.20 0.38
CA LEU A 27 -3.21 -4.51 1.32
C LEU A 27 -4.67 -4.62 0.87
N LEU A 28 -4.96 -4.27 -0.39
CA LEU A 28 -6.33 -4.25 -0.94
C LEU A 28 -6.75 -5.63 -1.46
N SER A 29 -6.61 -6.66 -0.64
CA SER A 29 -7.04 -8.02 -0.99
C SER A 29 -8.56 -8.19 -0.93
N ASP A 30 -9.23 -7.46 -0.04
CA ASP A 30 -10.68 -7.37 0.08
C ASP A 30 -11.14 -5.92 -0.18
N PRO A 31 -11.95 -5.66 -1.23
CA PRO A 31 -12.38 -4.32 -1.59
C PRO A 31 -13.38 -3.70 -0.60
N GLU A 32 -14.06 -4.48 0.25
CA GLU A 32 -15.03 -3.97 1.22
C GLU A 32 -14.38 -3.51 2.52
N VAL A 33 -13.15 -3.96 2.79
CA VAL A 33 -12.41 -3.66 4.02
C VAL A 33 -11.78 -2.27 3.93
N LYS A 34 -12.00 -1.47 4.98
CA LYS A 34 -11.39 -0.15 5.11
C LYS A 34 -10.07 -0.25 5.86
N HIS A 35 -9.03 0.31 5.26
CA HIS A 35 -7.70 0.38 5.87
C HIS A 35 -7.39 1.82 6.28
N THR A 36 -7.07 2.02 7.55
CA THR A 36 -6.55 3.30 8.05
C THR A 36 -5.04 3.31 7.88
N LEU A 37 -4.53 4.20 7.01
CA LEU A 37 -3.10 4.36 6.78
C LEU A 37 -2.57 5.62 7.44
N LYS A 38 -1.35 5.55 7.98
CA LYS A 38 -0.69 6.69 8.62
C LYS A 38 -0.07 7.58 7.54
N LEU A 39 -0.31 8.88 7.60
CA LEU A 39 0.43 9.85 6.80
C LEU A 39 1.89 9.89 7.31
N VAL A 40 2.84 9.52 6.46
CA VAL A 40 4.27 9.48 6.79
C VAL A 40 5.06 10.61 6.14
N GLY A 41 4.50 11.25 5.11
CA GLY A 41 5.15 12.37 4.43
C GLY A 41 4.17 13.28 3.70
N ARG A 42 4.57 14.54 3.56
CA ARG A 42 3.89 15.54 2.73
C ARG A 42 4.95 16.38 2.02
N LYS A 43 4.83 16.54 0.71
CA LYS A 43 5.70 17.40 -0.10
C LYS A 43 4.85 18.36 -0.91
N GLU A 44 5.14 19.66 -0.81
CA GLU A 44 4.50 20.67 -1.65
C GLU A 44 5.18 20.70 -3.02
N ILE A 45 4.39 20.72 -4.10
CA ILE A 45 4.90 20.77 -5.47
C ILE A 45 4.44 22.01 -6.24
N SER A 46 3.35 22.64 -5.82
CA SER A 46 2.89 23.95 -6.28
C SER A 46 2.16 24.68 -5.14
N HIS A 47 1.63 25.88 -5.43
CA HIS A 47 0.82 26.67 -4.48
C HIS A 47 -0.39 25.88 -3.92
N ASP A 48 -0.98 24.99 -4.72
CA ASP A 48 -2.17 24.22 -4.36
C ASP A 48 -1.98 22.70 -4.40
N THR A 49 -0.89 22.19 -4.96
CA THR A 49 -0.73 20.76 -5.18
C THR A 49 0.35 20.16 -4.28
N ARG A 50 0.04 19.00 -3.70
CA ARG A 50 0.89 18.31 -2.72
C ARG A 50 0.92 16.81 -3.00
N ILE A 51 2.06 16.20 -2.73
CA ILE A 51 2.19 14.75 -2.62
C ILE A 51 1.99 14.37 -1.15
N PHE A 52 1.06 13.45 -0.90
CA PHE A 52 0.84 12.83 0.40
C PHE A 52 1.29 11.37 0.34
N SER A 53 2.20 11.02 1.23
CA SER A 53 2.77 9.68 1.35
C SER A 53 2.18 8.98 2.56
N PHE A 54 1.51 7.86 2.34
CA PHE A 54 0.93 7.05 3.41
C PHE A 54 1.72 5.76 3.58
N GLY A 55 2.05 5.41 4.82
CA GLY A 55 2.74 4.17 5.14
C GLY A 55 1.81 2.98 5.04
N LEU A 56 2.25 1.94 4.34
CA LEU A 56 1.60 0.63 4.30
C LEU A 56 2.12 -0.23 5.47
N PRO A 57 1.32 -1.14 6.03
CA PRO A 57 1.79 -2.10 7.02
C PRO A 57 2.91 -2.98 6.43
N GLU A 58 3.98 -3.25 7.20
CA GLU A 58 5.09 -4.14 6.79
C GLU A 58 5.66 -3.82 5.38
N GLU A 59 6.08 -4.86 4.65
CA GLU A 59 6.54 -4.81 3.26
C GLU A 59 5.38 -5.00 2.25
N HIS A 60 4.15 -4.60 2.64
CA HIS A 60 2.98 -4.73 1.77
C HIS A 60 3.09 -3.83 0.54
N THR A 61 2.51 -4.31 -0.55
CA THR A 61 2.17 -3.50 -1.72
C THR A 61 0.69 -3.09 -1.64
N LEU A 62 0.33 -1.99 -2.30
CA LEU A 62 -1.09 -1.60 -2.37
C LEU A 62 -1.93 -2.65 -3.10
N GLY A 63 -1.39 -3.19 -4.20
CA GLY A 63 -2.01 -4.24 -5.02
C GLY A 63 -3.25 -3.80 -5.82
N LEU A 64 -3.31 -2.53 -6.20
CA LEU A 64 -4.36 -1.99 -7.05
C LEU A 64 -4.06 -2.31 -8.54
N PRO A 65 -4.95 -3.01 -9.28
CA PRO A 65 -4.80 -3.24 -10.71
C PRO A 65 -4.82 -1.93 -11.51
N ALA A 66 -4.15 -1.92 -12.67
CA ALA A 66 -4.16 -0.78 -13.57
C ALA A 66 -5.60 -0.43 -14.01
N GLY A 67 -5.92 0.87 -14.04
CA GLY A 67 -7.26 1.37 -14.37
C GLY A 67 -8.23 1.45 -13.17
N GLN A 68 -7.84 0.97 -11.99
CA GLN A 68 -8.63 1.12 -10.77
C GLN A 68 -8.17 2.33 -9.91
N HIS A 69 -8.97 2.67 -8.90
CA HIS A 69 -8.73 3.74 -7.94
C HIS A 69 -9.07 3.27 -6.52
N VAL A 70 -8.55 3.97 -5.50
CA VAL A 70 -8.99 3.78 -4.12
C VAL A 70 -10.02 4.83 -3.73
N THR A 71 -10.83 4.52 -2.73
CA THR A 71 -11.77 5.48 -2.14
C THR A 71 -11.26 5.96 -0.79
N MET A 72 -11.00 7.27 -0.67
CA MET A 72 -10.69 7.91 0.61
C MET A 72 -11.98 8.35 1.29
N VAL A 73 -12.08 8.05 2.59
CA VAL A 73 -13.23 8.40 3.42
C VAL A 73 -12.74 9.18 4.62
N ALA A 74 -13.36 10.32 4.89
CA ALA A 74 -13.09 11.15 6.06
C ALA A 74 -14.39 11.69 6.65
N ASP A 75 -14.38 11.97 7.95
CA ASP A 75 -15.38 12.80 8.60
C ASP A 75 -14.86 14.24 8.62
N ILE A 76 -15.58 15.16 8.00
CA ILE A 76 -15.23 16.58 7.91
C ILE A 76 -16.47 17.37 8.34
N ASP A 77 -16.37 18.12 9.43
CA ASP A 77 -17.45 18.93 10.00
C ASP A 77 -18.75 18.12 10.27
N GLY A 78 -18.60 16.88 10.76
CA GLY A 78 -19.72 15.98 11.05
C GLY A 78 -20.37 15.37 9.80
N LYS A 79 -19.75 15.53 8.63
CA LYS A 79 -20.22 14.97 7.36
C LYS A 79 -19.20 13.98 6.83
N LYS A 80 -19.70 12.80 6.47
CA LYS A 80 -18.92 11.78 5.78
C LYS A 80 -18.62 12.21 4.35
N VAL A 81 -17.35 12.46 4.04
CA VAL A 81 -16.86 12.81 2.71
C VAL A 81 -16.17 11.60 2.10
N ILE A 82 -16.54 11.27 0.86
CA ILE A 82 -16.03 10.12 0.11
C ILE A 82 -15.50 10.63 -1.23
N ARG A 83 -14.24 10.31 -1.54
CA ARG A 83 -13.57 10.76 -2.78
C ARG A 83 -12.69 9.67 -3.39
N PRO A 84 -12.82 9.39 -4.70
CA PRO A 84 -11.91 8.47 -5.39
C PRO A 84 -10.57 9.16 -5.67
N TYR A 85 -9.48 8.42 -5.51
CA TYR A 85 -8.14 8.86 -5.89
C TYR A 85 -7.35 7.71 -6.51
N THR A 86 -6.57 8.03 -7.55
CA THR A 86 -5.63 7.09 -8.15
C THR A 86 -4.23 7.39 -7.59
N PRO A 87 -3.54 6.40 -7.01
CA PRO A 87 -2.17 6.60 -6.54
C PRO A 87 -1.22 6.87 -7.71
N VAL A 88 -0.15 7.60 -7.45
CA VAL A 88 0.93 7.85 -8.43
C VAL A 88 2.12 6.91 -8.25
N SER A 89 2.18 6.20 -7.12
CA SER A 89 3.16 5.14 -6.85
C SER A 89 2.85 3.88 -7.68
N SER A 90 3.89 3.10 -7.99
CA SER A 90 3.71 1.80 -8.64
C SER A 90 2.91 0.85 -7.73
N SER A 91 2.10 -0.03 -8.32
CA SER A 91 1.39 -1.08 -7.56
C SER A 91 2.33 -2.13 -6.94
N GLU A 92 3.61 -2.12 -7.33
CA GLU A 92 4.66 -2.99 -6.81
C GLU A 92 5.53 -2.32 -5.74
N GLU A 93 5.38 -1.01 -5.54
CA GLU A 93 6.09 -0.27 -4.51
C GLU A 93 5.64 -0.76 -3.11
N LYS A 94 6.62 -0.98 -2.22
CA LYS A 94 6.40 -1.53 -0.89
C LYS A 94 6.46 -0.44 0.16
N GLY A 95 5.67 -0.61 1.23
CA GLY A 95 5.77 0.19 2.45
C GLY A 95 5.22 1.62 2.36
N VAL A 96 5.07 2.19 1.16
CA VAL A 96 4.48 3.53 0.96
C VAL A 96 3.58 3.55 -0.28
N VAL A 97 2.49 4.32 -0.18
CA VAL A 97 1.66 4.72 -1.33
C VAL A 97 1.59 6.25 -1.40
N ASN A 98 1.72 6.79 -2.61
CA ASN A 98 1.77 8.22 -2.86
C ASN A 98 0.53 8.72 -3.63
N PHE A 99 -0.02 9.85 -3.19
CA PHE A 99 -1.12 10.54 -3.88
C PHE A 99 -0.75 11.99 -4.17
N VAL A 100 -0.92 12.42 -5.42
CA VAL A 100 -0.86 13.84 -5.79
C VAL A 100 -2.26 14.41 -5.66
N ILE A 101 -2.43 15.41 -4.80
CA ILE A 101 -3.74 16.00 -4.50
C ILE A 101 -3.65 17.53 -4.66
N LYS A 102 -4.55 18.08 -5.48
CA LYS A 102 -4.80 19.52 -5.58
C LYS A 102 -5.73 19.95 -4.45
N VAL A 103 -5.31 20.94 -3.67
CA VAL A 103 -6.02 21.50 -2.54
C VAL A 103 -6.84 22.69 -3.02
N TYR A 104 -8.15 22.55 -2.94
CA TYR A 104 -9.09 23.62 -3.27
C TYR A 104 -9.32 24.49 -2.03
N PHE A 105 -8.53 25.56 -1.90
CA PHE A 105 -8.68 26.52 -0.82
C PHE A 105 -9.96 27.33 -0.95
N LYS A 106 -10.63 27.54 0.20
CA LYS A 106 -11.76 28.45 0.33
C LYS A 106 -11.35 29.85 -0.13
N ASP A 107 -12.27 30.57 -0.77
CA ASP A 107 -12.11 31.96 -1.23
C ASP A 107 -11.09 32.18 -2.36
N VAL A 108 -10.28 31.17 -2.71
CA VAL A 108 -9.40 31.16 -3.91
C VAL A 108 -10.09 30.42 -5.07
N HIS A 109 -10.77 29.33 -4.76
CA HIS A 109 -11.52 28.53 -5.72
C HIS A 109 -13.02 28.65 -5.40
N PRO A 110 -13.78 29.50 -6.14
CA PRO A 110 -15.22 29.59 -5.93
C PRO A 110 -15.88 28.24 -6.23
N ARG A 111 -16.87 27.88 -5.41
CA ARG A 111 -17.69 26.67 -5.58
C ARG A 111 -18.84 26.92 -6.54
#